data_AF-A0AAD2JK62-F1
#
_entry.id   AF-A0AAD2JK62-F1
#
_cell.length_a   1.000
_cell.length_b   1.000
_cell.length_c   1.000
_cell.angle_alpha   90.00
_cell.angle_beta   90.00
_cell.angle_gamma   90.00
#
_symmetry.space_group_name_H-M   'P 1'
#
loop_
_entity.id
_entity.type
_entity.pdbx_description
1 polymer ?
#
loop_
_entity_poly.entity_id
_entity_poly.type
_entity_poly.pdbx_seq_one_letter_code
_entity_poly.pdbx_strand_id
1 'polypeptide(L)'
;MMSGGFQNAGQNRSQQGQSNGQYNGNKSGNGSQKEKKFHPLTRGNIPEFSFDEVKKTLVIKMSTMKMDHIDDMIQSVRTMNLFDIQSVKPTLVLVTNDSNPDKEIKNEERRTNYLADQKDWKARKNAFDNNKRNVYGMIMKMCTDHMVDKLEREADFDNKLFNDPVELLMRIKI
;
A
#
# COMPACT_ATOMS: atom_id res chain seq x y z
N MET A 1 50.49 37.09 -80.37
CA MET A 1 50.93 35.85 -79.69
C MET A 1 49.71 35.33 -78.92
N MET A 2 48.80 34.61 -79.58
CA MET A 2 48.72 33.15 -79.75
C MET A 2 48.75 32.33 -78.45
N SER A 3 47.72 31.48 -78.32
CA SER A 3 47.54 30.27 -77.48
C SER A 3 46.33 30.44 -76.55
N GLY A 4 45.33 29.57 -76.50
CA GLY A 4 45.11 28.26 -77.09
C GLY A 4 44.00 27.60 -76.26
N GLY A 5 42.95 27.09 -76.91
CA GLY A 5 41.87 26.39 -76.21
C GLY A 5 42.23 24.93 -75.91
N PHE A 6 41.60 24.35 -74.88
CA PHE A 6 41.36 22.90 -74.77
C PHE A 6 40.05 22.65 -73.99
N GLN A 7 39.15 21.91 -74.64
CA GLN A 7 38.08 21.12 -74.02
C GLN A 7 38.70 19.80 -73.52
N ASN A 8 38.27 19.26 -72.37
CA ASN A 8 37.68 17.91 -72.31
C ASN A 8 37.26 17.44 -70.90
N ALA A 9 36.12 16.76 -70.91
CA ALA A 9 35.78 15.50 -70.22
C ALA A 9 36.03 15.32 -68.70
N GLY A 10 34.90 15.30 -67.97
CA GLY A 10 34.38 14.08 -67.35
C GLY A 10 35.20 13.43 -66.23
N GLN A 11 34.70 13.52 -65.00
CA GLN A 11 34.89 12.45 -64.01
C GLN A 11 33.75 12.43 -62.98
N ASN A 12 32.93 11.38 -63.08
CA ASN A 12 32.10 10.84 -62.00
C ASN A 12 32.98 10.55 -60.78
N ARG A 13 32.49 10.88 -59.57
CA ARG A 13 32.67 9.98 -58.40
C ARG A 13 31.77 10.36 -57.21
N SER A 14 30.96 9.36 -56.84
CA SER A 14 30.59 8.94 -55.47
C SER A 14 29.73 9.86 -54.60
N GLN A 15 28.44 9.50 -54.57
CA GLN A 15 27.68 9.12 -53.38
C GLN A 15 28.14 9.75 -52.05
N GLN A 16 27.48 10.84 -51.64
CA GLN A 16 27.47 11.25 -50.25
C GLN A 16 26.13 10.86 -49.65
N GLY A 17 26.04 9.60 -49.23
CA GLY A 17 24.99 9.13 -48.35
C GLY A 17 25.12 9.84 -47.01
N GLN A 18 24.23 10.81 -46.76
CA GLN A 18 23.98 11.34 -45.43
C GLN A 18 23.31 10.23 -44.59
N SER A 19 24.15 9.36 -44.04
CA SER A 19 23.78 8.50 -42.94
C SER A 19 23.59 9.38 -41.71
N ASN A 20 22.36 9.82 -41.48
CA ASN A 20 21.93 10.31 -40.17
C ASN A 20 22.02 9.11 -39.22
N GLY A 21 23.16 9.00 -38.54
CA GLY A 21 23.35 8.12 -37.40
C GLY A 21 22.32 8.47 -36.34
N GLN A 22 21.18 7.79 -36.39
CA GLN A 22 20.30 7.62 -35.26
C GLN A 22 21.15 6.94 -34.19
N TYR A 23 21.69 7.75 -33.28
CA TYR A 23 22.05 7.30 -31.95
C TYR A 23 20.76 6.78 -31.33
N ASN A 24 20.46 5.52 -31.61
CA ASN A 24 19.50 4.74 -30.87
C ASN A 24 20.19 4.46 -29.54
N GLY A 25 20.17 5.48 -28.68
CA GLY A 25 20.43 5.35 -27.27
C GLY A 25 19.38 4.41 -26.73
N ASN A 26 19.68 3.12 -26.79
CA ASN A 26 19.11 2.13 -25.88
C ASN A 26 19.41 2.68 -24.49
N LYS A 27 18.50 3.50 -23.96
CA LYS A 27 18.29 3.60 -22.53
C LYS A 27 17.97 2.18 -22.12
N SER A 28 19.02 1.48 -21.69
CA SER A 28 18.94 0.37 -20.76
C SER A 28 18.16 0.92 -19.56
N GLY A 29 16.84 0.89 -19.69
CA GLY A 29 15.95 1.08 -18.58
C GLY A 29 16.25 -0.09 -17.70
N ASN A 30 17.00 0.17 -16.62
CA ASN A 30 17.04 -0.69 -15.47
C ASN A 30 15.59 -1.14 -15.26
N GLY A 31 15.33 -2.44 -15.44
CA GLY A 31 14.02 -3.05 -15.32
C GLY A 31 13.56 -2.93 -13.88
N SER A 32 13.22 -1.72 -13.45
CA SER A 32 12.48 -1.47 -12.23
C SER A 32 11.20 -2.26 -12.41
N GLN A 33 11.01 -3.25 -11.54
CA GLN A 33 9.75 -3.98 -11.49
C GLN A 33 8.65 -2.91 -11.40
N LYS A 34 7.74 -2.91 -12.38
CA LYS A 34 6.65 -1.94 -12.40
C LYS A 34 5.92 -1.98 -11.06
N GLU A 35 5.64 -0.82 -10.50
CA GLU A 35 4.91 -0.72 -9.24
C GLU A 35 3.51 -1.31 -9.40
N LYS A 36 3.15 -2.26 -8.52
CA LYS A 36 1.81 -2.83 -8.48
C LYS A 36 0.86 -1.81 -7.88
N LYS A 37 -0.05 -1.27 -8.70
CA LYS A 37 -1.06 -0.30 -8.30
C LYS A 37 -2.48 -0.81 -8.52
N PHE A 38 -3.41 -0.36 -7.69
CA PHE A 38 -4.84 -0.49 -7.90
C PHE A 38 -5.25 0.41 -9.07
N HIS A 39 -6.05 -0.16 -9.98
CA HIS A 39 -6.58 0.50 -11.17
C HIS A 39 -8.10 0.47 -11.16
N PRO A 40 -8.76 1.49 -11.73
CA PRO A 40 -10.21 1.50 -11.86
C PRO A 40 -10.62 0.42 -12.87
N LEU A 41 -11.63 -0.37 -12.53
CA LEU A 41 -12.24 -1.29 -13.50
C LEU A 41 -13.04 -0.45 -14.51
N THR A 42 -12.44 -0.19 -15.67
CA THR A 42 -13.09 0.53 -16.78
C THR A 42 -13.36 -0.42 -17.93
N ARG A 43 -14.51 -0.28 -18.60
CA ARG A 43 -14.85 -1.08 -19.79
C ARG A 43 -13.79 -0.83 -20.88
N GLY A 44 -12.90 -1.80 -21.10
CA GLY A 44 -11.91 -1.79 -22.18
C GLY A 44 -10.44 -1.78 -21.74
N ASN A 45 -10.13 -1.47 -20.48
CA ASN A 45 -8.77 -1.54 -19.95
C ASN A 45 -8.71 -2.53 -18.79
N ILE A 46 -8.12 -3.70 -19.05
CA ILE A 46 -7.84 -4.70 -18.02
C ILE A 46 -6.58 -4.26 -17.28
N PRO A 47 -6.63 -4.05 -15.96
CA PRO A 47 -5.43 -3.76 -15.17
C PRO A 47 -4.35 -4.83 -15.35
N GLU A 48 -3.08 -4.41 -15.38
CA GLU A 48 -1.93 -5.34 -15.44
C GLU A 48 -1.86 -6.25 -14.21
N PHE A 49 -2.33 -5.76 -13.05
CA PHE A 49 -2.39 -6.51 -11.80
C PHE A 49 -3.81 -6.56 -11.27
N SER A 50 -4.22 -7.75 -10.83
CA SER A 50 -5.49 -7.94 -10.14
C SER A 50 -5.48 -7.28 -8.76
N PHE A 51 -6.68 -6.97 -8.24
CA PHE A 51 -6.86 -6.46 -6.88
C PHE A 51 -6.13 -7.33 -5.84
N ASP A 52 -6.26 -8.66 -5.93
CA ASP A 52 -5.66 -9.58 -4.96
C ASP A 52 -4.13 -9.60 -5.02
N GLU A 53 -3.52 -9.40 -6.20
CA GLU A 53 -2.06 -9.28 -6.32
C GLU A 53 -1.54 -8.00 -5.67
N VAL A 54 -2.22 -6.88 -5.89
CA VAL A 54 -1.84 -5.59 -5.28
C VAL A 54 -2.07 -5.64 -3.76
N LYS A 55 -3.19 -6.22 -3.29
CA LYS A 55 -3.47 -6.46 -1.87
C LYS A 55 -2.41 -7.36 -1.23
N LYS A 56 -1.96 -8.41 -1.91
CA LYS A 56 -0.87 -9.27 -1.42
C LYS A 56 0.43 -8.48 -1.25
N THR A 57 0.75 -7.58 -2.18
CA THR A 57 1.91 -6.68 -2.06
C THR A 57 1.76 -5.69 -0.91
N LEU A 58 0.55 -5.15 -0.67
CA LEU A 58 0.26 -4.32 0.48
C LEU A 58 0.53 -5.08 1.80
N VAL A 59 0.05 -6.32 1.91
CA VAL A 59 0.29 -7.17 3.09
C VAL A 59 1.79 -7.41 3.31
N ILE A 60 2.54 -7.76 2.26
CA ILE A 60 4.00 -7.94 2.36
C ILE A 60 4.67 -6.66 2.86
N LYS A 61 4.27 -5.50 2.31
CA LYS A 61 4.80 -4.19 2.71
C LYS A 61 4.49 -3.87 4.17
N MET A 62 3.29 -4.21 4.65
CA MET A 62 2.93 -4.05 6.06
C MET A 62 3.78 -4.95 6.97
N SER A 63 4.02 -6.20 6.56
CA SER A 63 4.83 -7.18 7.32
C SER A 63 6.31 -6.82 7.43
N THR A 64 6.85 -6.00 6.53
CA THR A 64 8.26 -5.56 6.59
C THR A 64 8.46 -4.26 7.35
N MET A 65 7.39 -3.54 7.69
CA MET A 65 7.47 -2.30 8.44
C MET A 65 7.54 -2.55 9.95
N LYS A 66 8.35 -1.75 10.64
CA LYS A 66 8.44 -1.76 12.11
C LYS A 66 7.31 -0.92 12.69
N MET A 67 6.12 -1.52 12.80
CA MET A 67 4.93 -0.89 13.36
C MET A 67 4.40 -1.76 14.50
N ASP A 68 4.16 -1.15 15.66
CA ASP A 68 3.66 -1.87 16.83
C ASP A 68 2.27 -2.46 16.57
N HIS A 69 2.06 -3.71 16.97
CA HIS A 69 0.79 -4.43 16.81
C HIS A 69 0.20 -4.37 15.38
N ILE A 70 1.05 -4.34 14.35
CA ILE A 70 0.62 -4.27 12.95
C ILE A 70 -0.15 -5.51 12.49
N ASP A 71 0.04 -6.65 13.18
CA ASP A 71 -0.60 -7.92 12.86
C ASP A 71 -2.13 -7.82 12.83
N ASP A 72 -2.74 -7.01 13.70
CA ASP A 72 -4.19 -6.78 13.71
C ASP A 72 -4.66 -6.18 12.39
N MET A 73 -3.90 -5.24 11.84
CA MET A 73 -4.20 -4.64 10.54
C MET A 73 -3.85 -5.57 9.37
N ILE A 74 -2.77 -6.34 9.47
CA ILE A 74 -2.42 -7.35 8.46
C ILE A 74 -3.57 -8.35 8.33
N GLN A 75 -4.07 -8.86 9.44
CA GLN A 75 -5.22 -9.78 9.44
C GLN A 75 -6.45 -9.09 8.85
N SER A 76 -6.72 -7.85 9.26
CA SER A 76 -7.88 -7.09 8.75
C SER A 76 -7.88 -6.93 7.22
N VAL A 77 -6.71 -6.61 6.64
CA VAL A 77 -6.54 -6.48 5.18
C VAL A 77 -6.64 -7.84 4.49
N ARG A 78 -6.10 -8.91 5.10
CA ARG A 78 -6.17 -10.27 4.53
C ARG A 78 -7.59 -10.79 4.47
N THR A 79 -8.36 -10.61 5.53
CA THR A 79 -9.74 -11.11 5.67
C THR A 79 -10.77 -10.16 5.07
N MET A 80 -10.38 -8.93 4.70
CA MET A 80 -11.28 -7.86 4.30
C MET A 80 -12.34 -7.57 5.38
N ASN A 81 -11.95 -7.68 6.66
CA ASN A 81 -12.81 -7.41 7.80
C ASN A 81 -12.00 -6.74 8.91
N LEU A 82 -12.41 -5.56 9.36
CA LEU A 82 -11.67 -4.80 10.36
C LEU A 82 -11.68 -5.54 11.71
N PHE A 83 -10.49 -5.75 12.29
CA PHE A 83 -10.35 -6.41 13.58
C PHE A 83 -11.07 -5.64 14.69
N ASP A 84 -11.92 -6.33 15.45
CA ASP A 84 -12.60 -5.75 16.61
C ASP A 84 -11.68 -5.75 17.84
N ILE A 85 -11.00 -4.63 18.07
CA ILE A 85 -10.13 -4.42 19.23
C ILE A 85 -10.88 -4.47 20.58
N GLN A 86 -12.21 -4.28 20.59
CA GLN A 86 -13.00 -4.36 21.82
C GLN A 86 -13.20 -5.82 22.25
N SER A 87 -13.21 -6.77 21.31
CA SER A 87 -13.34 -8.20 21.60
C SER A 87 -12.23 -8.75 22.49
N VAL A 88 -11.06 -8.10 22.50
CA VAL A 88 -9.88 -8.48 23.30
C VAL A 88 -9.67 -7.58 24.51
N LYS A 89 -10.67 -6.76 24.86
CA LYS A 89 -10.60 -5.91 26.05
C LYS A 89 -10.60 -6.77 27.31
N PRO A 90 -9.64 -6.61 28.23
CA PRO A 90 -9.60 -7.40 29.44
C PRO A 90 -10.79 -7.08 30.35
N THR A 91 -11.23 -8.09 31.11
CA THR A 91 -12.33 -8.00 32.08
C THR A 91 -11.87 -8.52 33.44
N LEU A 92 -12.13 -7.77 34.51
CA LEU A 92 -11.80 -8.19 35.87
C LEU A 92 -12.86 -9.17 36.39
N VAL A 93 -12.44 -10.36 36.77
CA VAL A 93 -13.31 -11.39 37.35
C VAL A 93 -12.86 -11.70 38.77
N LEU A 94 -13.67 -11.36 39.76
CA LEU A 94 -13.34 -11.59 41.16
C LEU A 94 -13.87 -12.94 41.65
N VAL A 95 -13.18 -13.53 42.63
CA VAL A 95 -13.70 -14.67 43.40
C VAL A 95 -14.80 -14.14 44.32
N THR A 96 -16.00 -14.71 44.20
CA THR A 96 -17.18 -14.34 45.01
C THR A 96 -17.48 -15.34 46.13
N ASN A 97 -16.90 -16.54 46.09
CA ASN A 97 -17.12 -17.57 47.11
C ASN A 97 -16.43 -17.20 48.43
N ASP A 98 -17.22 -16.92 49.46
CA ASP A 98 -16.76 -16.52 50.80
C ASP A 98 -16.08 -17.64 51.58
N SER A 99 -16.28 -18.91 51.19
CA SER A 99 -15.62 -20.06 51.82
C SER A 99 -14.17 -20.26 51.37
N ASN A 100 -13.66 -19.42 50.47
CA ASN A 100 -12.27 -19.52 50.00
C ASN A 100 -11.34 -18.73 50.93
N PRO A 101 -10.46 -19.38 51.70
CA PRO A 101 -9.58 -18.69 52.66
C PRO A 101 -8.60 -17.73 51.98
N ASP A 102 -8.28 -17.95 50.69
CA ASP A 102 -7.35 -17.10 49.93
C ASP A 102 -8.08 -16.06 49.07
N LYS A 103 -9.38 -15.82 49.29
CA LYS A 103 -10.20 -14.95 48.42
C LYS A 103 -9.56 -13.58 48.21
N GLU A 104 -9.07 -12.95 49.27
CA GLU A 104 -8.51 -11.61 49.21
C GLU A 104 -7.20 -11.59 48.41
N ILE A 105 -6.27 -12.50 48.70
CA ILE A 105 -5.00 -12.62 47.99
C ILE A 105 -5.24 -12.86 46.49
N LYS A 106 -6.12 -13.81 46.14
CA LYS A 106 -6.47 -14.10 44.75
C LYS A 106 -7.12 -12.90 44.06
N ASN A 107 -7.95 -12.13 44.77
CA ASN A 107 -8.58 -10.95 44.20
C ASN A 107 -7.58 -9.80 44.01
N GLU A 108 -6.61 -9.63 44.92
CA GLU A 108 -5.53 -8.66 44.80
C GLU A 108 -4.61 -8.98 43.60
N GLU A 109 -4.21 -10.23 43.44
CA GLU A 109 -3.45 -10.70 42.27
C GLU A 109 -4.23 -10.44 40.97
N ARG A 110 -5.52 -10.78 40.93
CA ARG A 110 -6.37 -10.54 39.76
C ARG A 110 -6.54 -9.07 39.42
N ARG A 111 -6.67 -8.20 40.42
CA ARG A 111 -6.71 -6.74 40.22
C ARG A 111 -5.38 -6.25 39.64
N THR A 112 -4.27 -6.73 40.16
CA THR A 112 -2.93 -6.35 39.69
C THR A 112 -2.70 -6.77 38.24
N ASN A 113 -2.98 -8.03 37.91
CA ASN A 113 -2.88 -8.53 36.53
C ASN A 113 -3.83 -7.79 35.58
N TYR A 114 -5.07 -7.56 36.00
CA TYR A 114 -6.04 -6.79 35.22
C TYR A 114 -5.55 -5.39 34.87
N LEU A 115 -4.90 -4.69 35.81
CA LEU A 115 -4.34 -3.35 35.55
C LEU A 115 -3.21 -3.39 34.52
N ALA A 116 -2.34 -4.42 34.59
CA ALA A 116 -1.29 -4.65 33.59
C ALA A 116 -1.90 -4.93 32.21
N ASP A 117 -2.82 -5.89 32.12
CA ASP A 117 -3.52 -6.24 30.88
C ASP A 117 -4.26 -5.03 30.29
N GLN A 118 -4.89 -4.21 31.13
CA GLN A 118 -5.61 -3.02 30.68
C GLN A 118 -4.66 -1.97 30.10
N LYS A 119 -3.45 -1.84 30.66
CA LYS A 119 -2.42 -0.95 30.13
C LYS A 119 -1.94 -1.43 28.76
N ASP A 120 -1.67 -2.71 28.62
CA ASP A 120 -1.22 -3.30 27.36
C ASP A 120 -2.32 -3.23 26.28
N TRP A 121 -3.58 -3.50 26.64
CA TRP A 121 -4.71 -3.33 25.74
C TRP A 121 -4.88 -1.88 25.28
N LYS A 122 -4.71 -0.88 26.17
CA LYS A 122 -4.74 0.54 25.78
C LYS A 122 -3.62 0.87 24.78
N ALA A 123 -2.41 0.35 25.01
CA ALA A 123 -1.30 0.53 24.08
C ALA A 123 -1.59 -0.09 22.71
N ARG A 124 -2.07 -1.34 22.68
CA ARG A 124 -2.51 -2.03 21.45
C ARG A 124 -3.62 -1.28 20.73
N LYS A 125 -4.63 -0.77 21.45
CA LYS A 125 -5.71 0.04 20.87
C LYS A 125 -5.19 1.33 20.22
N ASN A 126 -4.29 2.04 20.88
CA ASN A 126 -3.70 3.25 20.32
C ASN A 126 -2.85 2.93 19.08
N ALA A 127 -2.07 1.85 19.13
CA ALA A 127 -1.31 1.35 17.98
C ALA A 127 -2.24 0.98 16.82
N PHE A 128 -3.35 0.29 17.09
CA PHE A 128 -4.37 -0.05 16.10
C PHE A 128 -4.98 1.19 15.43
N ASP A 129 -5.35 2.20 16.22
CA ASP A 129 -5.89 3.47 15.71
C ASP A 129 -4.86 4.23 14.83
N ASN A 130 -3.58 4.22 15.21
CA ASN A 130 -2.50 4.79 14.39
C ASN A 130 -2.24 3.99 13.11
N ASN A 131 -2.26 2.65 13.22
CA ASN A 131 -2.02 1.74 12.11
C ASN A 131 -3.11 1.88 11.03
N LYS A 132 -4.37 2.14 11.40
CA LYS A 132 -5.42 2.46 10.42
C LYS A 132 -5.03 3.61 9.48
N ARG A 133 -4.53 4.73 10.04
CA ARG A 133 -4.08 5.88 9.25
C ARG A 133 -2.86 5.58 8.38
N ASN A 134 -1.91 4.83 8.93
CA ASN A 134 -0.71 4.44 8.19
C ASN A 134 -1.05 3.52 7.00
N VAL A 135 -1.92 2.53 7.23
CA VAL A 135 -2.38 1.60 6.20
C VAL A 135 -3.23 2.32 5.16
N TYR A 136 -4.12 3.23 5.56
CA TYR A 136 -4.83 4.13 4.65
C TYR A 136 -3.84 4.83 3.70
N GLY A 137 -2.79 5.46 4.24
CA GLY A 137 -1.77 6.15 3.43
C GLY A 137 -1.02 5.20 2.49
N MET A 138 -0.80 3.94 2.90
CA MET A 138 -0.21 2.93 2.01
C MET A 138 -1.15 2.55 0.86
N ILE A 139 -2.45 2.35 1.15
CA ILE A 139 -3.46 2.01 0.14
C ILE A 139 -3.56 3.14 -0.89
N MET A 140 -3.67 4.40 -0.45
CA MET A 140 -3.76 5.56 -1.34
C MET A 140 -2.52 5.69 -2.23
N LYS A 141 -1.31 5.47 -1.69
CA LYS A 141 -0.07 5.46 -2.49
C LYS A 141 -0.01 4.31 -3.51
N MET A 142 -0.73 3.22 -3.24
CA MET A 142 -0.85 2.09 -4.16
C MET A 142 -2.03 2.25 -5.11
N CYS A 143 -2.80 3.34 -5.06
CA CYS A 143 -3.79 3.68 -6.07
C CYS A 143 -3.14 4.47 -7.22
N THR A 144 -3.79 4.44 -8.39
CA THR A 144 -3.51 5.42 -9.43
C THR A 144 -4.11 6.78 -9.10
N ASP A 145 -3.54 7.87 -9.63
CA ASP A 145 -4.02 9.24 -9.38
C ASP A 145 -5.50 9.38 -9.74
N HIS A 146 -5.95 8.76 -10.84
CA HIS A 146 -7.36 8.74 -11.21
C HIS A 146 -8.28 8.06 -10.18
N MET A 147 -7.81 7.00 -9.52
CA MET A 147 -8.59 6.37 -8.44
C MET A 147 -8.65 7.23 -7.19
N VAL A 148 -7.53 7.86 -6.83
CA VAL A 148 -7.48 8.79 -5.70
C VAL A 148 -8.48 9.93 -5.93
N ASP A 149 -8.41 10.57 -7.09
CA ASP A 149 -9.34 11.64 -7.49
C ASP A 149 -10.81 11.21 -7.48
N LYS A 150 -11.08 9.95 -7.83
CA LYS A 150 -12.44 9.40 -7.82
C LYS A 150 -12.93 9.21 -6.39
N LEU A 151 -12.12 8.57 -5.54
CA LEU A 151 -12.45 8.28 -4.15
C LEU A 151 -12.65 9.56 -3.34
N GLU A 152 -11.78 10.56 -3.51
CA GLU A 152 -11.84 11.84 -2.80
C GLU A 152 -13.09 12.66 -3.14
N ARG A 153 -13.74 12.39 -4.28
CA ARG A 153 -15.01 13.04 -4.67
C ARG A 153 -16.25 12.35 -4.09
N GLU A 154 -16.09 11.19 -3.46
CA GLU A 154 -17.20 10.45 -2.88
C GLU A 154 -17.70 11.13 -1.60
N ALA A 155 -19.02 11.23 -1.44
CA ALA A 155 -19.62 11.97 -0.33
C ALA A 155 -19.30 11.36 1.05
N ASP A 156 -18.98 10.07 1.11
CA ASP A 156 -18.62 9.35 2.33
C ASP A 156 -17.10 9.26 2.55
N PHE A 157 -16.28 9.96 1.76
CA PHE A 157 -14.82 9.88 1.83
C PHE A 157 -14.28 10.24 3.23
N ASP A 158 -14.53 11.45 3.71
CA ASP A 158 -13.97 11.94 4.98
C ASP A 158 -14.48 11.17 6.20
N ASN A 159 -15.75 10.76 6.17
CA ASN A 159 -16.40 10.14 7.33
C ASN A 159 -16.17 8.64 7.40
N LYS A 160 -16.09 7.95 6.25
CA LYS A 160 -16.04 6.49 6.16
C LYS A 160 -14.70 6.00 5.62
N LEU A 161 -14.37 6.37 4.38
CA LEU A 161 -13.22 5.79 3.66
C LEU A 161 -11.87 6.20 4.25
N PHE A 162 -11.76 7.43 4.75
CA PHE A 162 -10.55 7.92 5.40
C PHE A 162 -10.24 7.21 6.73
N ASN A 163 -11.28 6.83 7.47
CA ASN A 163 -11.16 6.28 8.83
C ASN A 163 -11.08 4.75 8.86
N ASP A 164 -11.49 4.08 7.78
CA ASP A 164 -11.53 2.62 7.68
C ASP A 164 -10.79 2.12 6.42
N PRO A 165 -9.54 1.64 6.57
CA PRO A 165 -8.76 1.13 5.44
C PRO A 165 -9.36 -0.14 4.82
N VAL A 166 -10.17 -0.90 5.54
CA VAL A 166 -10.84 -2.10 5.00
C VAL A 166 -12.02 -1.68 4.13
N GLU A 167 -12.83 -0.72 4.57
CA GLU A 167 -13.89 -0.13 3.74
C GLU A 167 -13.31 0.51 2.47
N LEU A 168 -12.20 1.23 2.58
CA LEU A 168 -11.49 1.76 1.42
C LEU A 168 -11.11 0.67 0.42
N LEU A 169 -10.52 -0.45 0.88
CA LEU A 169 -10.20 -1.58 0.02
C LEU A 169 -11.45 -2.22 -0.59
N MET A 170 -12.56 -2.30 0.14
CA MET A 170 -13.83 -2.79 -0.41
C MET A 170 -14.35 -1.88 -1.52
N ARG A 171 -14.22 -0.56 -1.38
CA ARG A 171 -14.58 0.42 -2.42
C ARG A 171 -13.70 0.28 -3.66
N ILE A 172 -12.39 0.08 -3.47
CA ILE A 172 -11.40 -0.11 -4.54
C ILE A 172 -11.63 -1.39 -5.34
N LYS A 173 -12.15 -2.44 -4.70
CA LYS A 173 -12.38 -3.74 -5.33
C LYS A 173 -13.50 -3.70 -6.40
N ILE A 174 -14.40 -2.71 -6.31
CA ILE A 174 -15.60 -2.54 -7.18
C ILE A 174 -15.21 -1.95 -8.52
#